data_AF-A0A103Y462-F1
#
_entry.id   AF-A0A103Y462-F1
#
_cell.length_a   1.000
_cell.length_b   1.000
_cell.length_c   1.000
_cell.angle_alpha   90.00
_cell.angle_beta   90.00
_cell.angle_gamma   90.00
#
_symmetry.space_group_name_H-M   'P 1'
#
loop_
_entity.id
_entity.type
_entity.pdbx_description
1 polymer ?
#
loop_
_entity_poly.entity_id
_entity_poly.type
_entity_poly.pdbx_seq_one_letter_code
_entity_poly.pdbx_strand_id
1 'polypeptide(L)'
;MGWTWKEEYLDLILVPFGFFIMCLYHLFLLYRYLKHPETTAIGYENHNKNAWVKKMLQFDAKDRGFGISVLNSHLSASTSLCSISLVLCSLIGALLGNSSSTLLTSSFILGDTSKSTNSIKYIAILSCFLLAFACFVQTTRHFVHACFLISMPTGDVPLDCIQKAVIRGSNFWALGLRALYFATTLLLWIFGPIPMVVGSIAAVMILYFLDINKDPMIRYGGNKNGGHFLQKIEQEITSVVGPTTNFLKTNFNHKVKPISPNRLYATSIHKQKTVKRNQMGWIWKEEHLDLILVPFGLLIMFVYHLYLLHKYLNDCKDTALVYENNNKKGWVQKILQVEQKDRGFAVAVLNGQLSASTSLSSISLVLCSLIGALLGNSSNNFITSSMILGDTSKSTNSVKYVAILSCFLLAFSCFVQTTRHFIHASFLICMPTGDVPVKCIQKAVIRGSNFWAVGLRALYFATTLLLWIFGPIPMFIGSVAMVIVLHFLDITKEPMIQYEPDKKIAQKTSIVGALDQNGRP
;
A
#
# COMPACT_ATOMS: atom_id res chain seq x y z
N MET A 1 -16.29 43.26 -23.19
CA MET A 1 -15.45 42.12 -23.63
C MET A 1 -15.64 40.97 -22.66
N GLY A 2 -16.62 40.09 -22.92
CA GLY A 2 -16.72 38.83 -22.19
C GLY A 2 -15.71 37.86 -22.78
N TRP A 3 -14.73 37.43 -22.00
CA TRP A 3 -13.78 36.40 -22.44
C TRP A 3 -14.54 35.08 -22.49
N THR A 4 -14.89 34.62 -23.69
CA THR A 4 -15.44 33.28 -23.90
C THR A 4 -14.29 32.29 -23.76
N TRP A 5 -14.12 31.72 -22.57
CA TRP A 5 -13.15 30.65 -22.32
C TRP A 5 -13.49 29.44 -23.21
N LYS A 6 -12.71 29.21 -24.27
CA LYS A 6 -12.78 27.97 -25.04
C LYS A 6 -12.08 26.85 -24.27
N GLU A 7 -12.65 25.66 -24.26
CA GLU A 7 -12.11 24.46 -23.60
C GLU A 7 -10.66 24.14 -24.03
N GLU A 8 -10.27 24.54 -25.24
CA GLU A 8 -8.91 24.42 -25.79
C GLU A 8 -7.84 25.18 -24.97
N TYR A 9 -8.17 26.33 -24.37
CA TYR A 9 -7.23 27.08 -23.52
C TYR A 9 -6.99 26.40 -22.18
N LEU A 10 -7.94 25.56 -21.74
CA LEU A 10 -7.81 24.83 -20.48
C LEU A 10 -6.69 23.80 -20.59
N ASP A 11 -6.65 23.04 -21.69
CA ASP A 11 -5.60 22.04 -21.96
C ASP A 11 -4.22 22.71 -22.08
N LEU A 12 -4.15 23.85 -22.78
CA LEU A 12 -2.90 24.58 -23.00
C LEU A 12 -2.22 25.04 -21.70
N ILE A 13 -3.00 25.30 -20.65
CA ILE A 13 -2.47 25.81 -19.37
C ILE A 13 -2.35 24.69 -18.34
N LEU A 14 -3.42 23.92 -18.11
CA LEU A 14 -3.45 22.90 -17.06
C LEU A 14 -2.50 21.75 -17.35
N VAL A 15 -2.38 21.32 -18.62
CA VAL A 15 -1.52 20.19 -18.94
C VAL A 15 -0.05 20.52 -18.67
N PRO A 16 0.54 21.58 -19.24
CA PRO A 16 1.92 21.96 -18.93
C PRO A 16 2.13 22.24 -17.44
N PHE A 17 1.14 22.81 -16.75
CA PHE A 17 1.22 23.04 -15.30
C PHE A 17 1.32 21.74 -14.50
N GLY A 18 0.51 20.73 -14.81
CA GLY A 18 0.59 19.40 -14.17
C GLY A 18 1.93 18.72 -14.42
N PHE A 19 2.42 18.74 -15.66
CA PHE A 19 3.77 18.26 -16.01
C PHE A 19 4.85 19.01 -15.24
N PHE A 20 4.76 20.34 -15.19
CA PHE A 20 5.72 21.20 -14.51
C PHE A 20 5.81 20.88 -13.01
N ILE A 21 4.68 20.72 -12.32
CA ILE A 21 4.65 20.31 -10.91
C ILE A 21 5.36 18.97 -10.71
N MET A 22 5.06 17.98 -11.54
CA MET A 22 5.68 16.66 -11.43
C MET A 22 7.20 16.72 -11.73
N CYS A 23 7.62 17.44 -12.77
CA CYS A 23 9.03 17.62 -13.12
C CYS A 23 9.81 18.35 -12.03
N LEU A 24 9.28 19.46 -11.50
CA LEU A 24 9.89 20.19 -10.38
C LEU A 24 10.09 19.31 -9.16
N TYR A 25 9.10 18.49 -8.81
CA TYR A 25 9.22 17.58 -7.67
C TYR A 25 10.33 16.54 -7.89
N HIS A 26 10.44 15.95 -9.08
CA HIS A 26 11.49 14.97 -9.37
C HIS A 26 12.89 15.62 -9.42
N LEU A 27 13.00 16.85 -9.90
CA LEU A 27 14.25 17.64 -9.82
C LEU A 27 14.63 17.95 -8.36
N PHE A 28 13.66 18.36 -7.54
CA PHE A 28 13.85 18.56 -6.10
C PHE A 28 14.31 17.27 -5.40
N LEU A 29 13.68 16.14 -5.70
CA LEU A 29 14.05 14.84 -5.16
C LEU A 29 15.46 14.43 -5.61
N LEU A 30 15.80 14.63 -6.88
CA LEU A 30 17.13 14.35 -7.42
C LEU A 30 18.20 15.20 -6.73
N TYR A 31 17.95 16.51 -6.59
CA TYR A 31 18.83 17.42 -5.85
C TYR A 31 19.06 16.94 -4.42
N ARG A 32 17.97 16.60 -3.70
CA ARG A 32 18.02 16.07 -2.34
C ARG A 32 18.77 14.74 -2.27
N TYR A 33 18.55 13.84 -3.21
CA TYR A 33 19.24 12.55 -3.24
C TYR A 33 20.75 12.70 -3.46
N LEU A 34 21.18 13.64 -4.31
CA LEU A 34 22.59 13.87 -4.60
C LEU A 34 23.31 14.65 -3.49
N LYS A 35 22.65 15.61 -2.83
CA LYS A 35 23.28 16.48 -1.81
C LYS A 35 23.05 16.01 -0.37
N HIS A 36 21.90 15.41 -0.09
CA HIS A 36 21.44 15.03 1.26
C HIS A 36 20.73 13.66 1.24
N PRO A 37 21.41 12.58 0.79
CA PRO A 37 20.80 11.26 0.63
C PRO A 37 20.15 10.74 1.92
N GLU A 38 20.67 11.08 3.09
CA GLU A 38 20.16 10.71 4.43
C GLU A 38 18.73 11.20 4.70
N THR A 39 18.33 12.28 4.04
CA THR A 39 16.99 12.85 4.16
C THR A 39 15.97 12.24 3.21
N THR A 40 16.41 11.32 2.35
CA THR A 40 15.57 10.66 1.35
C THR A 40 15.36 9.19 1.72
N ALA A 41 14.18 8.66 1.44
CA ALA A 41 13.88 7.25 1.61
C ALA A 41 14.78 6.37 0.72
N ILE A 42 15.12 6.82 -0.49
CA ILE A 42 16.02 6.10 -1.40
C ILE A 42 17.42 5.98 -0.79
N GLY A 43 17.98 7.08 -0.28
CA GLY A 43 19.29 7.06 0.38
C GLY A 43 19.30 6.25 1.67
N TYR A 44 18.25 6.38 2.51
CA TYR A 44 18.07 5.56 3.71
C TYR A 44 18.00 4.06 3.39
N GLU A 45 17.19 3.67 2.41
CA GLU A 45 17.06 2.28 1.97
C GLU A 45 18.38 1.75 1.37
N ASN A 46 19.09 2.55 0.58
CA ASN A 46 20.37 2.17 -0.02
C ASN A 46 21.46 1.99 1.03
N HIS A 47 21.50 2.84 2.06
CA HIS A 47 22.40 2.65 3.20
C HIS A 47 22.14 1.33 3.93
N ASN A 48 20.87 1.01 4.18
CA ASN A 48 20.49 -0.24 4.82
C ASN A 48 20.85 -1.46 3.95
N LYS A 49 20.64 -1.39 2.62
CA LYS A 49 21.04 -2.45 1.69
C LYS A 49 22.56 -2.63 1.61
N ASN A 50 23.34 -1.55 1.63
CA ASN A 50 24.80 -1.62 1.68
C ASN A 50 25.32 -2.32 2.94
N ALA A 51 24.75 -1.95 4.09
CA ALA A 51 25.07 -2.61 5.35
C ALA A 51 24.63 -4.08 5.36
N TRP A 52 23.46 -4.37 4.79
CA TRP A 52 22.95 -5.72 4.64
C TRP A 52 23.90 -6.61 3.83
N VAL A 53 24.40 -6.14 2.69
CA VAL A 53 25.40 -6.89 1.91
C VAL A 53 26.64 -7.19 2.77
N LYS A 54 27.14 -6.19 3.49
CA LYS A 54 28.33 -6.35 4.35
C LYS A 54 28.11 -7.40 5.45
N LYS A 55 26.92 -7.43 6.06
CA LYS A 55 26.60 -8.40 7.11
C LYS A 55 26.30 -9.79 6.53
N MET A 56 25.67 -9.88 5.36
CA MET A 56 25.39 -11.17 4.71
C MET A 56 26.68 -11.93 4.34
N LEU A 57 27.72 -11.20 3.95
CA LEU A 57 29.03 -11.80 3.64
C LEU A 57 29.82 -12.27 4.86
N GLN A 58 29.36 -11.96 6.07
CA GLN A 58 29.95 -12.51 7.31
C GLN A 58 29.48 -13.95 7.58
N PHE A 59 28.39 -14.39 6.95
CA PHE A 59 27.93 -15.78 7.00
C PHE A 59 28.69 -16.64 5.99
N ASP A 60 28.82 -17.92 6.30
CA ASP A 60 29.26 -18.92 5.34
C ASP A 60 28.27 -19.01 4.17
N ALA A 61 28.77 -19.32 2.97
CA ALA A 61 27.94 -19.35 1.76
C ALA A 61 26.71 -20.28 1.89
N LYS A 62 26.85 -21.41 2.60
CA LYS A 62 25.75 -22.36 2.88
C LYS A 62 24.60 -21.76 3.70
N ASP A 63 24.88 -20.76 4.53
CA ASP A 63 23.91 -20.17 5.47
C ASP A 63 23.28 -18.87 4.91
N ARG A 64 23.68 -18.42 3.71
CA ARG A 64 23.14 -17.20 3.07
C ARG A 64 21.81 -17.40 2.34
N GLY A 65 21.22 -18.59 2.40
CA GLY A 65 19.99 -18.93 1.67
C GLY A 65 18.82 -17.98 1.95
N PHE A 66 18.66 -17.52 3.19
CA PHE A 66 17.63 -16.54 3.55
C PHE A 66 17.87 -15.17 2.90
N GLY A 67 19.14 -14.77 2.73
CA GLY A 67 19.51 -13.54 2.03
C GLY A 67 19.20 -13.61 0.54
N ILE A 68 19.47 -14.76 -0.08
CA ILE A 68 19.10 -15.03 -1.48
C ILE A 68 17.57 -15.00 -1.64
N SER A 69 16.82 -15.52 -0.67
CA SER A 69 15.34 -15.45 -0.66
C SER A 69 14.80 -14.01 -0.69
N VAL A 70 15.47 -13.05 -0.03
CA VAL A 70 15.11 -11.62 -0.11
C VAL A 70 15.33 -11.05 -1.52
N LEU A 71 16.44 -11.42 -2.17
CA LEU A 71 16.71 -10.96 -3.53
C LEU A 71 15.72 -11.58 -4.53
N ASN A 72 15.38 -12.86 -4.35
CA ASN A 72 14.39 -13.56 -5.16
C ASN A 72 12.99 -12.98 -5.00
N SER A 73 12.62 -12.51 -3.81
CA SER A 73 11.34 -11.85 -3.61
C SER A 73 11.29 -10.49 -4.31
N HIS A 74 12.38 -9.73 -4.24
CA HIS A 74 12.52 -8.49 -5.01
C HIS A 74 12.50 -8.73 -6.53
N LEU A 75 13.11 -9.83 -6.98
CA LEU A 75 13.09 -10.27 -8.38
C LEU A 75 11.66 -10.62 -8.82
N SER A 76 10.93 -11.43 -8.05
CA SER A 76 9.53 -11.80 -8.32
C SER A 76 8.60 -10.58 -8.39
N ALA A 77 8.81 -9.59 -7.51
CA ALA A 77 8.08 -8.34 -7.56
C ALA A 77 8.42 -7.51 -8.81
N SER A 78 9.70 -7.44 -9.18
CA SER A 78 10.17 -6.73 -10.37
C SER A 78 9.64 -7.35 -11.66
N THR A 79 9.64 -8.68 -11.78
CA THR A 79 9.08 -9.38 -12.94
C THR A 79 7.57 -9.19 -13.04
N SER A 80 6.85 -9.19 -11.91
CA SER A 80 5.42 -8.87 -11.88
C SER A 80 5.12 -7.46 -12.37
N LEU A 81 5.85 -6.45 -11.88
CA LEU A 81 5.69 -5.06 -12.31
C LEU A 81 6.14 -4.82 -13.76
N CYS A 82 7.14 -5.58 -14.23
CA CYS A 82 7.57 -5.61 -15.62
C CYS A 82 6.42 -6.09 -16.53
N SER A 83 5.79 -7.23 -16.21
CA SER A 83 4.64 -7.75 -16.96
C SER A 83 3.46 -6.79 -16.94
N ILE A 84 3.15 -6.21 -15.78
CA ILE A 84 2.14 -5.17 -15.63
C ILE A 84 2.41 -4.00 -16.58
N SER A 85 3.65 -3.48 -16.59
CA SER A 85 4.02 -2.34 -17.43
C SER A 85 3.85 -2.68 -18.92
N LEU A 86 4.20 -3.90 -19.33
CA LEU A 86 4.03 -4.38 -20.71
C LEU A 86 2.55 -4.51 -21.09
N VAL A 87 1.71 -5.06 -20.22
CA VAL A 87 0.26 -5.15 -20.43
C VAL A 87 -0.35 -3.76 -20.62
N LEU A 88 0.08 -2.78 -19.81
CA LEU A 88 -0.37 -1.39 -19.96
C LEU A 88 0.12 -0.76 -21.28
N CYS A 89 1.36 -1.01 -21.70
CA CYS A 89 1.84 -0.61 -23.02
C CYS A 89 0.97 -1.21 -24.14
N SER A 90 0.69 -2.51 -24.07
CA SER A 90 -0.12 -3.21 -25.08
C SER A 90 -1.55 -2.70 -25.12
N LEU A 91 -2.14 -2.39 -23.96
CA LEU A 91 -3.49 -1.83 -23.88
C LEU A 91 -3.55 -0.46 -24.57
N ILE A 92 -2.64 0.45 -24.21
CA ILE A 92 -2.58 1.78 -24.80
C ILE A 92 -2.26 1.71 -26.29
N GLY A 93 -1.37 0.79 -26.70
CA GLY A 93 -1.07 0.53 -28.11
C GLY A 93 -2.26 0.00 -28.90
N ALA A 94 -3.04 -0.91 -28.33
CA ALA A 94 -4.26 -1.43 -28.95
C ALA A 94 -5.34 -0.34 -29.09
N LEU A 95 -5.49 0.53 -28.08
CA LEU A 95 -6.37 1.70 -28.16
C LEU A 95 -5.96 2.67 -29.28
N LEU A 96 -4.66 2.82 -29.54
CA LEU A 96 -4.14 3.66 -30.62
C LEU A 96 -4.32 3.03 -32.02
N GLY A 97 -4.16 1.71 -32.14
CA GLY A 97 -4.21 0.99 -33.42
C GLY A 97 -5.60 0.84 -34.03
N ASN A 98 -6.67 0.99 -33.23
CA ASN A 98 -8.03 0.83 -33.71
C ASN A 98 -8.48 2.06 -34.53
N SER A 99 -8.36 1.96 -35.85
CA SER A 99 -8.44 3.08 -36.81
C SER A 99 -9.85 3.59 -37.11
N SER A 100 -10.90 2.96 -36.57
CA SER A 100 -12.29 3.23 -36.98
C SER A 100 -13.08 4.20 -36.10
N SER A 101 -12.62 4.60 -34.91
CA SER A 101 -13.07 5.85 -34.24
C SER A 101 -12.54 6.01 -32.81
N THR A 102 -11.97 7.19 -32.60
CA THR A 102 -11.82 8.02 -31.40
C THR A 102 -13.07 8.09 -30.46
N LEU A 103 -13.61 6.95 -30.02
CA LEU A 103 -14.87 6.87 -29.26
C LEU A 103 -14.73 7.16 -27.76
N LEU A 104 -13.60 6.77 -27.14
CA LEU A 104 -13.27 7.16 -25.77
C LEU A 104 -13.12 8.69 -25.61
N THR A 105 -12.90 9.39 -26.73
CA THR A 105 -12.29 10.73 -26.75
C THR A 105 -13.25 11.83 -27.20
N SER A 106 -14.21 11.52 -28.09
CA SER A 106 -15.15 12.50 -28.66
C SER A 106 -16.42 12.74 -27.84
N SER A 107 -16.75 11.85 -26.89
CA SER A 107 -18.01 11.92 -26.13
C SER A 107 -17.83 12.23 -24.65
N PHE A 108 -16.60 12.19 -24.14
CA PHE A 108 -16.31 12.04 -22.71
C PHE A 108 -15.36 13.11 -22.14
N ILE A 109 -14.58 13.79 -23.00
CA ILE A 109 -13.44 14.59 -22.58
C ILE A 109 -13.85 16.05 -22.43
N LEU A 110 -13.61 16.61 -21.23
CA LEU A 110 -13.37 18.05 -21.09
C LEU A 110 -11.98 18.34 -21.63
N GLY A 111 -11.83 19.15 -22.69
CA GLY A 111 -10.53 19.54 -23.25
C GLY A 111 -10.39 19.43 -24.77
N ASP A 112 -9.19 19.69 -25.28
CA ASP A 112 -8.90 19.63 -26.72
C ASP A 112 -8.94 18.17 -27.21
N THR A 113 -9.76 17.96 -28.24
CA THR A 113 -9.99 16.66 -28.88
C THR A 113 -9.25 16.52 -30.21
N SER A 114 -8.36 17.46 -30.54
CA SER A 114 -7.56 17.40 -31.76
C SER A 114 -6.77 16.09 -31.87
N LYS A 115 -6.64 15.58 -33.11
CA LYS A 115 -5.88 14.34 -33.38
C LYS A 115 -4.45 14.43 -32.86
N SER A 116 -3.82 15.61 -32.98
CA SER A 116 -2.45 15.85 -32.50
C SER A 116 -2.35 15.71 -30.98
N THR A 117 -3.22 16.38 -30.22
CA THR A 117 -3.24 16.31 -28.74
C THR A 117 -3.47 14.88 -28.25
N ASN A 118 -4.36 14.12 -28.90
CA ASN A 118 -4.59 12.72 -28.56
C ASN A 118 -3.38 11.82 -28.85
N SER A 119 -2.68 12.03 -29.97
CA SER A 119 -1.43 11.31 -30.23
C SER A 119 -0.37 11.61 -29.16
N ILE A 120 -0.23 12.87 -28.74
CA ILE A 120 0.71 13.26 -27.68
C ILE A 120 0.34 12.58 -26.34
N LYS A 121 -0.95 12.57 -25.97
CA LYS A 121 -1.47 11.87 -24.77
C LYS A 121 -1.00 10.42 -24.73
N TYR A 122 -1.30 9.66 -25.78
CA TYR A 122 -0.97 8.23 -25.81
C TYR A 122 0.53 7.95 -25.91
N ILE A 123 1.29 8.73 -26.68
CA ILE A 123 2.74 8.59 -26.79
C ILE A 123 3.42 8.88 -25.44
N ALA A 124 2.98 9.91 -24.71
CA ALA A 124 3.51 10.24 -23.39
C ALA A 124 3.25 9.10 -22.39
N ILE A 125 2.02 8.61 -22.33
CA ILE A 125 1.63 7.48 -21.45
C ILE A 125 2.45 6.22 -21.79
N LEU A 126 2.50 5.86 -23.08
CA LEU A 126 3.24 4.69 -23.57
C LEU A 126 4.72 4.79 -23.24
N SER A 127 5.32 5.97 -23.41
CA SER A 127 6.73 6.23 -23.12
C SER A 127 7.04 6.07 -21.63
N CYS A 128 6.16 6.53 -20.73
CA CYS A 128 6.31 6.32 -19.29
C CYS A 128 6.20 4.83 -18.90
N PHE A 129 5.26 4.07 -19.48
CA PHE A 129 5.17 2.63 -19.23
C PHE A 129 6.35 1.84 -19.79
N LEU A 130 6.85 2.20 -20.98
CA LEU A 130 8.07 1.61 -21.54
C LEU A 130 9.30 1.91 -20.68
N LEU A 131 9.41 3.13 -20.13
CA LEU A 131 10.47 3.49 -19.18
C LEU A 131 10.36 2.65 -17.90
N ALA A 132 9.16 2.50 -17.34
CA ALA A 132 8.92 1.64 -16.17
C ALA A 132 9.32 0.19 -16.46
N PHE A 133 8.86 -0.37 -17.58
CA PHE A 133 9.23 -1.70 -18.06
C PHE A 133 10.75 -1.88 -18.15
N ALA A 134 11.45 -0.97 -18.85
CA ALA A 134 12.90 -1.03 -19.00
C ALA A 134 13.61 -0.99 -17.63
N CYS A 135 13.14 -0.15 -16.70
CA CYS A 135 13.68 -0.08 -15.35
C CYS A 135 13.48 -1.39 -14.57
N PHE A 136 12.32 -2.04 -14.66
CA PHE A 136 12.09 -3.34 -14.01
C PHE A 136 12.88 -4.48 -14.64
N VAL A 137 13.10 -4.46 -15.96
CA VAL A 137 14.02 -5.39 -16.64
C VAL A 137 15.45 -5.22 -16.11
N GLN A 138 15.93 -3.97 -16.00
CA GLN A 138 17.26 -3.68 -15.47
C GLN A 138 17.41 -4.05 -13.99
N THR A 139 16.34 -3.84 -13.21
CA THR A 139 16.24 -4.28 -11.82
C THR A 139 16.44 -5.80 -11.74
N THR A 140 15.66 -6.56 -12.52
CA THR A 140 15.77 -8.02 -12.63
C THR A 140 17.18 -8.46 -12.98
N ARG A 141 17.79 -7.88 -14.02
CA ARG A 141 19.17 -8.22 -14.42
C ARG A 141 20.17 -8.04 -13.28
N HIS A 142 20.10 -6.91 -12.58
CA HIS A 142 21.02 -6.60 -11.49
C HIS A 142 20.81 -7.48 -10.26
N PHE A 143 19.56 -7.81 -9.92
CA PHE A 143 19.28 -8.70 -8.79
C PHE A 143 19.65 -10.16 -9.09
N VAL A 144 19.43 -10.65 -10.33
CA VAL A 144 19.92 -11.97 -10.74
C VAL A 144 21.44 -12.04 -10.60
N HIS A 145 22.15 -11.02 -11.07
CA HIS A 145 23.60 -10.95 -10.89
C HIS A 145 24.00 -10.90 -9.41
N ALA A 146 23.29 -10.13 -8.59
CA ALA A 146 23.53 -10.09 -7.14
C ALA A 146 23.31 -11.45 -6.46
N CYS A 147 22.32 -12.24 -6.89
CA CYS A 147 22.10 -13.60 -6.39
C CYS A 147 23.31 -14.50 -6.67
N PHE A 148 23.86 -14.46 -7.88
CA PHE A 148 25.09 -15.20 -8.21
C PHE A 148 26.25 -14.76 -7.32
N LEU A 149 26.49 -13.45 -7.19
CA LEU A 149 27.61 -12.95 -6.42
C LEU A 149 27.51 -13.27 -4.91
N ILE A 150 26.31 -13.20 -4.33
CA ILE A 150 26.10 -13.50 -2.90
C ILE A 150 26.26 -14.99 -2.59
N SER A 151 25.98 -15.85 -3.57
CA SER A 151 26.10 -17.31 -3.43
C SER A 151 27.54 -17.80 -3.50
N MET A 152 28.48 -16.97 -3.98
CA MET A 152 29.90 -17.34 -4.05
C MET A 152 30.54 -17.48 -2.66
N PRO A 153 31.55 -18.35 -2.50
CA PRO A 153 32.32 -18.46 -1.26
C PRO A 153 32.93 -17.12 -0.82
N THR A 154 33.10 -16.95 0.49
CA THR A 154 33.67 -15.73 1.07
C THR A 154 35.13 -15.56 0.64
N GLY A 155 35.49 -14.37 0.15
CA GLY A 155 36.86 -14.04 -0.25
C GLY A 155 37.09 -14.03 -1.76
N ASP A 156 36.23 -14.67 -2.55
CA ASP A 156 36.40 -14.76 -4.01
C ASP A 156 35.94 -13.49 -4.76
N VAL A 157 35.03 -12.72 -4.17
CA VAL A 157 34.41 -11.55 -4.80
C VAL A 157 34.56 -10.31 -3.91
N PRO A 158 35.04 -9.17 -4.45
CA PRO A 158 35.09 -7.92 -3.71
C PRO A 158 33.70 -7.45 -3.26
N LEU A 159 33.59 -7.01 -2.00
CA LEU A 159 32.35 -6.52 -1.39
C LEU A 159 31.69 -5.39 -2.21
N ASP A 160 32.50 -4.51 -2.78
CA ASP A 160 32.03 -3.39 -3.62
C ASP A 160 31.29 -3.87 -4.87
N CYS A 161 31.68 -4.99 -5.46
CA CYS A 161 31.01 -5.55 -6.63
C CYS A 161 29.57 -5.96 -6.30
N ILE A 162 29.40 -6.60 -5.13
CA ILE A 162 28.10 -7.07 -4.65
C ILE A 162 27.21 -5.90 -4.26
N GLN A 163 27.76 -4.93 -3.52
CA GLN A 163 27.05 -3.70 -3.17
C GLN A 163 26.61 -2.94 -4.43
N LYS A 164 27.50 -2.76 -5.41
CA LYS A 164 27.15 -2.10 -6.69
C LYS A 164 26.02 -2.82 -7.42
N ALA A 165 26.01 -4.15 -7.43
CA ALA A 165 24.93 -4.92 -8.06
C ALA A 165 23.58 -4.68 -7.37
N VAL A 166 23.52 -4.83 -6.04
CA VAL A 166 22.29 -4.64 -5.24
C VAL A 166 21.79 -3.19 -5.32
N ILE A 167 22.68 -2.20 -5.22
CA ILE A 167 22.30 -0.77 -5.27
C ILE A 167 21.84 -0.35 -6.66
N ARG A 168 22.49 -0.82 -7.74
CA ARG A 168 22.02 -0.54 -9.10
C ARG A 168 20.63 -1.13 -9.34
N GLY A 169 20.39 -2.37 -8.92
CA GLY A 169 19.06 -2.98 -8.98
C GLY A 169 18.01 -2.18 -8.21
N SER A 170 18.33 -1.78 -6.96
CA SER A 170 17.48 -0.96 -6.10
C SER A 170 17.16 0.43 -6.71
N ASN A 171 18.13 1.06 -7.37
CA ASN A 171 17.93 2.37 -7.99
C ASN A 171 17.04 2.28 -9.24
N PHE A 172 17.23 1.27 -10.10
CA PHE A 172 16.33 1.03 -11.23
C PHE A 172 14.92 0.70 -10.75
N TRP A 173 14.78 -0.06 -9.66
CA TRP A 173 13.47 -0.32 -9.04
C TRP A 173 12.79 0.98 -8.61
N ALA A 174 13.52 1.84 -7.90
CA ALA A 174 13.02 3.12 -7.46
C ALA A 174 12.58 4.00 -8.64
N LEU A 175 13.38 4.04 -9.71
CA LEU A 175 13.06 4.77 -10.95
C LEU A 175 11.81 4.20 -11.65
N GLY A 176 11.70 2.87 -11.76
CA GLY A 176 10.55 2.20 -12.36
C GLY A 176 9.24 2.48 -11.62
N LEU A 177 9.27 2.46 -10.28
CA LEU A 177 8.13 2.86 -9.47
C LEU A 177 7.70 4.31 -9.73
N ARG A 178 8.66 5.23 -9.91
CA ARG A 178 8.39 6.66 -10.15
C ARG A 178 7.79 6.87 -11.53
N ALA A 179 8.31 6.16 -12.53
CA ALA A 179 7.73 6.12 -13.87
C ALA A 179 6.28 5.59 -13.85
N LEU A 180 5.98 4.55 -13.05
CA LEU A 180 4.60 4.08 -12.88
C LEU A 180 3.68 5.13 -12.25
N TYR A 181 4.09 5.80 -11.16
CA TYR A 181 3.25 6.82 -10.54
C TYR A 181 3.01 8.01 -11.48
N PHE A 182 4.04 8.42 -12.22
CA PHE A 182 3.92 9.44 -13.26
C PHE A 182 2.93 9.00 -14.35
N ALA A 183 3.03 7.77 -14.84
CA ALA A 183 2.12 7.21 -15.83
C ALA A 183 0.68 7.12 -15.31
N THR A 184 0.47 6.77 -14.03
CA THR A 184 -0.85 6.76 -13.39
C THR A 184 -1.50 8.14 -13.42
N THR A 185 -0.74 9.21 -13.17
CA THR A 185 -1.23 10.59 -13.32
C THR A 185 -1.58 10.92 -14.77
N LEU A 186 -0.76 10.48 -15.73
CA LEU A 186 -1.06 10.68 -17.15
C LEU A 186 -2.27 9.87 -17.64
N LEU A 187 -2.58 8.71 -17.04
CA LEU A 187 -3.83 7.98 -17.35
C LEU A 187 -5.07 8.82 -17.03
N LEU A 188 -5.01 9.67 -15.99
CA LEU A 188 -6.11 10.60 -15.68
C LEU A 188 -6.28 11.67 -16.75
N TRP A 189 -5.23 11.96 -17.55
CA TRP A 189 -5.30 12.89 -18.68
C TRP A 189 -6.21 12.40 -19.81
N ILE A 190 -6.43 11.08 -19.92
CA ILE A 190 -7.39 10.50 -20.88
C ILE A 190 -8.80 11.08 -20.64
N PHE A 191 -9.13 11.46 -19.41
CA PHE A 191 -10.43 12.01 -19.03
C PHE A 191 -10.49 13.54 -19.05
N GLY A 192 -9.37 14.21 -19.31
CA GLY A 192 -9.26 15.67 -19.39
C GLY A 192 -8.09 16.24 -18.58
N PRO A 193 -7.83 17.55 -18.70
CA PRO A 193 -6.72 18.22 -18.04
C PRO A 193 -6.97 18.42 -16.54
N ILE A 194 -8.23 18.55 -16.11
CA ILE A 194 -8.58 18.77 -14.70
C ILE A 194 -8.24 17.55 -13.84
N PRO A 195 -8.70 16.31 -14.15
CA PRO A 195 -8.29 15.13 -13.40
C PRO A 195 -6.78 14.92 -13.40
N MET A 196 -6.09 15.28 -14.50
CA MET A 196 -4.63 15.19 -14.59
C MET A 196 -3.93 16.13 -13.61
N VAL A 197 -4.33 17.40 -13.51
CA VAL A 197 -3.72 18.37 -12.59
C VAL A 197 -4.00 18.01 -11.14
N VAL A 198 -5.26 17.67 -10.82
CA VAL A 198 -5.62 17.20 -9.46
C VAL A 198 -4.82 15.95 -9.10
N GLY A 199 -4.70 15.01 -10.05
CA GLY A 199 -3.87 13.82 -9.92
C GLY A 199 -2.38 14.13 -9.76
N SER A 200 -1.87 15.17 -10.41
CA SER A 200 -0.46 15.60 -10.30
C SER A 200 -0.17 16.17 -8.91
N ILE A 201 -1.05 17.03 -8.39
CA ILE A 201 -0.93 17.59 -7.04
C ILE A 201 -1.02 16.45 -6.01
N ALA A 202 -2.01 15.56 -6.14
CA ALA A 202 -2.17 14.41 -5.25
C ALA A 202 -0.95 13.48 -5.29
N ALA A 203 -0.43 13.19 -6.49
CA ALA A 203 0.77 12.35 -6.66
C ALA A 203 2.00 12.99 -5.99
N VAL A 204 2.25 14.30 -6.19
CA VAL A 204 3.36 15.00 -5.52
C VAL A 204 3.21 14.97 -4.00
N MET A 205 2.00 15.21 -3.48
CA MET A 205 1.75 15.14 -2.03
C MET A 205 2.06 13.75 -1.48
N ILE A 206 1.55 12.69 -2.13
CA ILE A 206 1.80 11.30 -1.74
C ILE A 206 3.30 10.97 -1.83
N LEU A 207 3.96 11.32 -2.94
CA LEU A 207 5.39 11.09 -3.14
C LEU A 207 6.24 11.80 -2.10
N TYR A 208 5.91 13.05 -1.75
CA TYR A 208 6.60 13.80 -0.71
C TYR A 208 6.60 13.06 0.63
N PHE A 209 5.46 12.49 1.04
CA PHE A 209 5.36 11.66 2.25
C PHE A 209 6.06 10.30 2.14
N LEU A 210 6.18 9.76 0.92
CA LEU A 210 6.86 8.48 0.66
C LEU A 210 8.38 8.60 0.58
N ASP A 211 8.87 9.73 0.08
CA ASP A 211 10.28 9.94 -0.25
C ASP A 211 11.05 10.69 0.84
N ILE A 212 10.38 11.42 1.74
CA ILE A 212 11.06 12.03 2.87
C ILE A 212 11.34 11.01 3.96
N ASN A 213 12.61 10.92 4.33
CA ASN A 213 13.04 10.24 5.52
C ASN A 213 13.23 11.25 6.66
N LYS A 214 12.56 11.00 7.79
CA LYS A 214 12.73 11.77 9.03
C LYS A 214 13.51 11.00 10.10
N ASP A 215 13.74 9.71 9.88
CA ASP A 215 14.44 8.87 10.85
C ASP A 215 15.96 9.07 10.68
N PRO A 216 16.74 9.11 11.78
CA PRO A 216 18.19 9.16 11.67
C PRO A 216 18.72 7.88 11.00
N MET A 217 19.83 8.01 10.27
CA MET A 217 20.49 6.87 9.64
C MET A 217 20.91 5.84 10.69
N ILE A 218 20.67 4.56 10.41
CA ILE A 218 21.10 3.48 11.30
C ILE A 218 22.63 3.43 11.31
N ARG A 219 23.24 3.54 12.50
CA ARG A 219 24.68 3.38 12.66
C ARG A 219 25.02 1.90 12.83
N TYR A 220 25.54 1.29 11.76
CA TYR A 220 26.00 -0.09 11.80
C TYR A 220 27.41 -0.16 12.37
N GLY A 221 27.60 -0.92 13.46
CA GLY A 221 28.90 -1.06 14.13
C GLY A 221 29.96 -1.74 13.27
N GLY A 222 31.19 -1.24 13.33
CA GLY A 222 32.39 -1.89 12.80
C GLY A 222 32.84 -3.02 13.75
N ASN A 223 33.06 -4.21 13.21
CA ASN A 223 33.34 -5.42 13.98
C ASN A 223 34.65 -5.31 14.78
N LYS A 224 34.59 -5.35 16.13
CA LYS A 224 35.76 -5.53 17.01
C LYS A 224 35.58 -6.54 18.16
N ASN A 225 34.40 -7.13 18.38
CA ASN A 225 34.12 -7.85 19.65
C ASN A 225 33.77 -9.35 19.48
N GLY A 226 34.54 -10.09 18.69
CA GLY A 226 34.45 -11.56 18.64
C GLY A 226 35.00 -12.27 19.88
N GLY A 227 35.84 -11.61 20.69
CA GLY A 227 36.52 -12.24 21.84
C GLY A 227 35.78 -12.17 23.18
N HIS A 228 34.88 -11.21 23.38
CA HIS A 228 34.28 -10.94 24.70
C HIS A 228 33.03 -11.79 25.00
N PHE A 229 32.50 -12.51 24.01
CA PHE A 229 31.28 -13.31 24.18
C PHE A 229 31.56 -14.65 24.87
N LEU A 230 32.71 -15.27 24.61
CA LEU A 230 33.08 -16.58 25.20
C LEU A 230 33.44 -16.45 26.68
N GLN A 231 34.12 -15.36 27.07
CA GLN A 231 34.51 -15.12 28.47
C GLN A 231 33.29 -14.85 29.38
N LYS A 232 32.18 -14.35 28.80
CA LYS A 232 30.94 -14.08 29.55
C LYS A 232 30.09 -15.34 29.75
N ILE A 233 30.21 -16.33 28.89
CA ILE A 233 29.51 -17.62 29.03
C ILE A 233 30.21 -18.49 30.08
N GLU A 234 31.54 -18.41 30.19
CA GLU A 234 32.31 -19.17 31.19
C GLU A 234 32.05 -18.71 32.64
N GLN A 235 31.76 -17.42 32.84
CA GLN A 235 31.39 -16.87 34.15
C GLN A 235 29.94 -17.13 34.56
N GLU A 236 29.00 -17.32 33.62
CA GLU A 236 27.60 -17.63 33.96
C GLU A 236 27.41 -19.10 34.38
N ILE A 237 28.29 -20.00 33.94
CA ILE A 237 28.21 -21.44 34.27
C ILE A 237 28.70 -21.74 35.70
N THR A 238 29.53 -20.89 36.31
CA THR A 238 30.09 -21.13 37.65
C THR A 238 29.21 -20.67 38.82
N SER A 239 28.08 -20.00 38.57
CA SER A 239 27.27 -19.36 39.63
C SER A 239 25.97 -20.07 40.00
N VAL A 240 25.65 -21.22 39.40
CA VAL A 240 24.36 -21.90 39.61
C VAL A 240 24.55 -23.32 40.17
N VAL A 241 24.89 -23.43 41.47
CA VAL A 241 24.76 -24.67 42.27
C VAL A 241 24.20 -24.35 43.69
N GLY A 242 22.86 -24.40 43.83
CA GLY A 242 22.01 -24.74 45.00
C GLY A 242 22.02 -23.90 46.31
N PRO A 243 21.11 -24.16 47.29
CA PRO A 243 19.80 -24.85 47.23
C PRO A 243 18.61 -24.09 47.90
N THR A 244 17.43 -24.66 47.70
CA THR A 244 16.04 -24.31 48.09
C THR A 244 15.74 -24.28 49.61
N THR A 245 14.71 -23.53 50.06
CA THR A 245 13.73 -23.96 51.12
C THR A 245 12.54 -22.98 51.32
N ASN A 246 11.45 -23.53 51.90
CA ASN A 246 10.03 -23.11 51.91
C ASN A 246 9.62 -22.08 52.98
N PHE A 247 8.40 -21.51 52.93
CA PHE A 247 7.38 -21.55 54.02
C PHE A 247 5.99 -20.96 53.63
N LEU A 248 4.92 -21.58 54.19
CA LEU A 248 3.45 -21.37 54.04
C LEU A 248 2.93 -20.12 54.84
N LYS A 249 1.67 -19.63 54.89
CA LYS A 249 0.31 -20.23 54.86
C LYS A 249 -0.83 -19.14 54.97
N THR A 250 -1.96 -19.30 54.24
CA THR A 250 -3.43 -19.12 54.61
C THR A 250 -4.05 -17.74 55.03
N ASN A 251 -5.36 -17.40 54.90
CA ASN A 251 -6.66 -18.12 54.68
C ASN A 251 -7.89 -17.20 54.27
N PHE A 252 -8.88 -17.78 53.54
CA PHE A 252 -10.38 -17.64 53.43
C PHE A 252 -11.14 -16.26 53.52
N ASN A 253 -12.28 -15.99 52.84
CA ASN A 253 -13.54 -16.78 52.76
C ASN A 253 -14.57 -16.41 51.63
N HIS A 254 -15.56 -17.32 51.44
CA HIS A 254 -16.68 -17.48 50.45
C HIS A 254 -17.71 -16.33 50.26
N LYS A 255 -18.62 -16.28 49.23
CA LYS A 255 -19.73 -17.21 48.87
C LYS A 255 -20.45 -16.85 47.54
N VAL A 256 -21.31 -17.75 47.02
CA VAL A 256 -21.92 -17.81 45.67
C VAL A 256 -23.46 -18.07 45.72
N LYS A 257 -24.17 -17.75 44.60
CA LYS A 257 -25.49 -18.23 44.02
C LYS A 257 -26.82 -17.53 44.45
N PRO A 258 -27.98 -17.68 43.73
CA PRO A 258 -28.30 -18.08 42.32
C PRO A 258 -29.47 -17.24 41.63
N ILE A 259 -30.20 -17.85 40.66
CA ILE A 259 -30.98 -17.34 39.49
C ILE A 259 -32.54 -17.47 39.63
N SER A 260 -33.31 -16.73 38.78
CA SER A 260 -34.63 -17.06 38.10
C SER A 260 -35.92 -16.26 38.49
N PRO A 261 -37.09 -16.33 37.76
CA PRO A 261 -37.51 -15.38 36.71
C PRO A 261 -39.02 -14.92 36.70
N ASN A 262 -39.42 -14.21 35.63
CA ASN A 262 -40.78 -13.97 35.04
C ASN A 262 -41.76 -12.91 35.61
N ARG A 263 -42.27 -12.00 34.72
CA ARG A 263 -43.71 -11.95 34.32
C ARG A 263 -44.04 -10.97 33.18
N LEU A 264 -44.96 -11.43 32.30
CA LEU A 264 -45.73 -10.72 31.28
C LEU A 264 -46.64 -9.62 31.86
N TYR A 265 -47.01 -8.62 31.03
CA TYR A 265 -48.42 -8.24 30.79
C TYR A 265 -48.62 -7.73 29.35
N ALA A 266 -49.75 -8.11 28.77
CA ALA A 266 -50.32 -7.61 27.52
C ALA A 266 -51.62 -6.85 27.83
N THR A 267 -52.01 -5.89 26.98
CA THR A 267 -53.41 -5.57 26.64
C THR A 267 -53.46 -4.61 25.44
N SER A 268 -54.58 -4.65 24.71
CA SER A 268 -54.71 -4.31 23.30
C SER A 268 -55.86 -3.34 23.00
N ILE A 269 -55.83 -2.73 21.80
CA ILE A 269 -56.97 -2.28 20.94
C ILE A 269 -57.68 -0.98 21.42
N HIS A 270 -58.09 0.03 20.63
CA HIS A 270 -58.50 0.21 19.21
C HIS A 270 -58.31 1.70 18.81
N LYS A 271 -58.13 2.03 17.52
CA LYS A 271 -59.16 2.63 16.63
C LYS A 271 -58.54 3.31 15.39
N GLN A 272 -59.02 2.86 14.23
CA GLN A 272 -58.81 3.45 12.90
C GLN A 272 -59.31 4.89 12.82
N LYS A 273 -58.55 5.77 12.15
CA LYS A 273 -59.11 6.92 11.45
C LYS A 273 -58.34 7.17 10.17
N THR A 274 -59.05 6.97 9.07
CA THR A 274 -58.70 7.35 7.70
C THR A 274 -58.60 8.88 7.60
N VAL A 275 -57.47 9.38 7.11
CA VAL A 275 -57.35 10.76 6.63
C VAL A 275 -56.70 10.73 5.26
N LYS A 276 -57.47 11.21 4.28
CA LYS A 276 -57.08 11.48 2.90
C LYS A 276 -55.79 12.29 2.88
N ARG A 277 -54.75 11.78 2.22
CA ARG A 277 -53.58 12.59 1.83
C ARG A 277 -53.74 12.96 0.37
N ASN A 278 -53.95 14.26 0.15
CA ASN A 278 -54.02 14.89 -1.16
C ASN A 278 -52.78 14.53 -1.96
N GLN A 279 -52.98 14.01 -3.18
CA GLN A 279 -51.93 13.84 -4.16
C GLN A 279 -51.37 15.23 -4.52
N MET A 280 -50.21 15.56 -3.96
CA MET A 280 -49.33 16.56 -4.52
C MET A 280 -48.39 15.81 -5.45
N GLY A 281 -48.77 15.71 -6.73
CA GLY A 281 -48.06 14.96 -7.75
C GLY A 281 -46.70 15.61 -8.05
N TRP A 282 -45.66 15.17 -7.34
CA TRP A 282 -44.30 15.25 -7.85
C TRP A 282 -44.12 14.08 -8.81
N ILE A 283 -44.08 14.38 -10.11
CA ILE A 283 -43.81 13.38 -11.14
C ILE A 283 -42.33 13.00 -11.00
N TRP A 284 -42.05 11.88 -10.33
CA TRP A 284 -40.71 11.30 -10.27
C TRP A 284 -40.30 10.88 -11.67
N LYS A 285 -39.35 11.60 -12.28
CA LYS A 285 -38.62 11.09 -13.43
C LYS A 285 -37.43 10.26 -12.97
N GLU A 286 -37.13 9.19 -13.68
CA GLU A 286 -36.02 8.26 -13.37
C GLU A 286 -34.65 8.96 -13.27
N GLU A 287 -34.48 10.12 -13.92
CA GLU A 287 -33.29 10.98 -13.85
C GLU A 287 -32.99 11.56 -12.46
N HIS A 288 -34.00 11.74 -11.60
CA HIS A 288 -33.81 12.27 -10.24
C HIS A 288 -33.33 11.22 -9.23
N LEU A 289 -33.40 9.93 -9.59
CA LEU A 289 -33.00 8.86 -8.70
C LEU A 289 -31.48 8.81 -8.54
N ASP A 290 -30.73 9.02 -9.62
CA ASP A 290 -29.26 9.11 -9.60
C ASP A 290 -28.79 10.27 -8.71
N LEU A 291 -29.43 11.43 -8.80
CA LEU A 291 -29.05 12.63 -8.05
C LEU A 291 -29.18 12.48 -6.53
N ILE A 292 -30.05 11.57 -6.06
CA ILE A 292 -30.30 11.36 -4.63
C ILE A 292 -29.57 10.12 -4.13
N LEU A 293 -29.76 8.98 -4.79
CA LEU A 293 -29.31 7.69 -4.28
C LEU A 293 -27.78 7.52 -4.37
N VAL A 294 -27.16 8.04 -5.44
CA VAL A 294 -25.71 7.94 -5.63
C VAL A 294 -24.97 8.77 -4.57
N PRO A 295 -25.25 10.08 -4.38
CA PRO A 295 -24.59 10.85 -3.33
C PRO A 295 -24.87 10.30 -1.94
N PHE A 296 -26.09 9.80 -1.67
CA PHE A 296 -26.41 9.22 -0.37
C PHE A 296 -25.64 7.90 -0.12
N GLY A 297 -25.51 7.03 -1.13
CA GLY A 297 -24.68 5.82 -1.05
C GLY A 297 -23.20 6.12 -0.86
N LEU A 298 -22.67 7.13 -1.56
CA LEU A 298 -21.29 7.63 -1.37
C LEU A 298 -21.10 8.24 0.02
N LEU A 299 -22.07 9.01 0.51
CA LEU A 299 -22.05 9.63 1.82
C LEU A 299 -22.00 8.58 2.93
N ILE A 300 -22.80 7.52 2.84
CA ILE A 300 -22.78 6.40 3.80
C ILE A 300 -21.39 5.77 3.86
N MET A 301 -20.79 5.47 2.70
CA MET A 301 -19.43 4.94 2.63
C MET A 301 -18.40 5.92 3.23
N PHE A 302 -18.51 7.20 2.91
CA PHE A 302 -17.59 8.24 3.39
C PHE A 302 -17.69 8.45 4.91
N VAL A 303 -18.91 8.55 5.45
CA VAL A 303 -19.16 8.67 6.89
C VAL A 303 -18.61 7.47 7.64
N TYR A 304 -18.77 6.24 7.09
CA TYR A 304 -18.18 5.05 7.70
C TYR A 304 -16.64 5.12 7.75
N HIS A 305 -15.98 5.56 6.68
CA HIS A 305 -14.51 5.71 6.67
C HIS A 305 -14.04 6.82 7.62
N LEU A 306 -14.80 7.91 7.77
CA LEU A 306 -14.53 8.94 8.78
C LEU A 306 -14.70 8.40 10.20
N TYR A 307 -15.75 7.61 10.45
CA TYR A 307 -15.96 6.92 11.72
C TYR A 307 -14.80 5.97 12.04
N LEU A 308 -14.36 5.16 11.06
CA LEU A 308 -13.22 4.26 11.22
C LEU A 308 -11.92 5.03 11.48
N LEU A 309 -11.70 6.14 10.76
CA LEU A 309 -10.53 7.01 10.97
C LEU A 309 -10.55 7.64 12.36
N HIS A 310 -11.70 8.16 12.80
CA HIS A 310 -11.88 8.70 14.13
C HIS A 310 -11.58 7.64 15.20
N LYS A 311 -12.09 6.43 15.02
CA LYS A 311 -11.82 5.30 15.92
C LYS A 311 -10.33 4.92 15.92
N TYR A 312 -9.70 4.85 14.75
CA TYR A 312 -8.28 4.59 14.61
C TYR A 312 -7.39 5.64 15.31
N LEU A 313 -7.83 6.91 15.36
CA LEU A 313 -7.09 8.00 15.99
C LEU A 313 -7.36 8.15 17.50
N ASN A 314 -8.61 7.91 17.94
CA ASN A 314 -9.06 8.26 19.30
C ASN A 314 -9.40 7.05 20.20
N ASP A 315 -9.83 5.92 19.63
CA ASP A 315 -10.25 4.73 20.39
C ASP A 315 -9.75 3.45 19.71
N CYS A 316 -8.45 3.21 19.87
CA CYS A 316 -7.71 2.27 19.04
C CYS A 316 -7.91 0.79 19.40
N LYS A 317 -8.64 0.45 20.47
CA LYS A 317 -8.61 -0.92 21.04
C LYS A 317 -9.46 -1.95 20.28
N ASP A 318 -10.52 -1.50 19.61
CA ASP A 318 -11.52 -2.38 18.99
C ASP A 318 -11.44 -2.41 17.46
N THR A 319 -10.39 -1.84 16.86
CA THR A 319 -10.22 -1.85 15.40
C THR A 319 -9.29 -2.99 14.99
N ALA A 320 -9.75 -3.83 14.07
CA ALA A 320 -8.99 -4.96 13.53
C ALA A 320 -7.62 -4.54 12.98
N LEU A 321 -7.55 -3.38 12.31
CA LEU A 321 -6.29 -2.80 11.83
C LEU A 321 -5.27 -2.56 12.96
N VAL A 322 -5.71 -2.05 14.12
CA VAL A 322 -4.81 -1.79 15.26
C VAL A 322 -4.39 -3.10 15.91
N TYR A 323 -5.35 -4.01 16.09
CA TYR A 323 -5.12 -5.35 16.62
C TYR A 323 -4.08 -6.11 15.80
N GLU A 324 -4.28 -6.19 14.48
CA GLU A 324 -3.33 -6.82 13.56
C GLU A 324 -1.96 -6.12 13.56
N ASN A 325 -1.93 -4.79 13.61
CA ASN A 325 -0.66 -4.05 13.69
C ASN A 325 0.08 -4.34 14.99
N ASN A 326 -0.63 -4.54 16.10
CA ASN A 326 -0.05 -4.99 17.36
C ASN A 326 0.50 -6.42 17.25
N ASN A 327 -0.23 -7.32 16.60
CA ASN A 327 0.24 -8.69 16.37
C ASN A 327 1.49 -8.71 15.49
N LYS A 328 1.55 -7.88 14.45
CA LYS A 328 2.73 -7.71 13.61
C LYS A 328 3.91 -7.11 14.39
N LYS A 329 3.68 -6.18 15.33
CA LYS A 329 4.74 -5.68 16.24
C LYS A 329 5.31 -6.79 17.12
N GLY A 330 4.44 -7.59 17.73
CA GLY A 330 4.82 -8.74 18.55
C GLY A 330 5.54 -9.82 17.74
N TRP A 331 5.06 -10.11 16.54
CA TRP A 331 5.71 -11.01 15.59
C TRP A 331 7.14 -10.56 15.28
N VAL A 332 7.35 -9.30 14.87
CA VAL A 332 8.71 -8.77 14.62
C VAL A 332 9.61 -8.94 15.84
N GLN A 333 9.09 -8.65 17.03
CA GLN A 333 9.87 -8.77 18.27
C GLN A 333 10.31 -10.21 18.53
N LYS A 334 9.41 -11.20 18.33
CA LYS A 334 9.73 -12.62 18.52
C LYS A 334 10.62 -13.18 17.41
N ILE A 335 10.44 -12.77 16.16
CA ILE A 335 11.33 -13.17 15.04
C ILE A 335 12.78 -12.76 15.31
N LEU A 336 13.00 -11.58 15.88
CA LEU A 336 14.36 -11.10 16.18
C LEU A 336 15.03 -11.83 17.36
N GLN A 337 14.28 -12.62 18.12
CA GLN A 337 14.83 -13.51 19.15
C GLN A 337 15.30 -14.85 18.56
N VAL A 338 14.77 -15.25 17.40
CA VAL A 338 15.20 -16.45 16.69
C VAL A 338 16.60 -16.24 16.12
N GLU A 339 17.39 -17.31 16.10
CA GLU A 339 18.73 -17.32 15.50
C GLU A 339 18.64 -16.87 14.04
N GLN A 340 19.61 -16.05 13.62
CA GLN A 340 19.52 -15.35 12.35
C GLN A 340 19.45 -16.30 11.14
N LYS A 341 20.21 -17.40 11.16
CA LYS A 341 20.21 -18.42 10.11
C LYS A 341 18.83 -19.05 9.91
N ASP A 342 18.04 -19.12 10.97
CA ASP A 342 16.72 -19.75 10.98
C ASP A 342 15.60 -18.76 10.63
N ARG A 343 15.88 -17.47 10.41
CA ARG A 343 14.84 -16.47 10.06
C ARG A 343 14.29 -16.60 8.64
N GLY A 344 14.68 -17.61 7.89
CA GLY A 344 14.16 -17.87 6.53
C GLY A 344 12.64 -17.95 6.47
N PHE A 345 11.97 -18.49 7.50
CA PHE A 345 10.50 -18.54 7.55
C PHE A 345 9.86 -17.14 7.66
N ALA A 346 10.52 -16.19 8.33
CA ALA A 346 10.01 -14.82 8.41
C ALA A 346 10.04 -14.13 7.04
N VAL A 347 11.11 -14.37 6.28
CA VAL A 347 11.21 -13.92 4.88
C VAL A 347 10.14 -14.61 4.04
N ALA A 348 9.89 -15.90 4.23
CA ALA A 348 8.83 -16.63 3.51
C ALA A 348 7.42 -16.06 3.77
N VAL A 349 7.11 -15.68 5.02
CA VAL A 349 5.84 -15.01 5.36
C VAL A 349 5.70 -13.68 4.62
N LEU A 350 6.75 -12.84 4.62
CA LEU A 350 6.73 -11.58 3.87
C LEU A 350 6.64 -11.80 2.36
N ASN A 351 7.26 -12.87 1.83
CA ASN A 351 7.18 -13.22 0.43
C ASN A 351 5.76 -13.67 0.03
N GLY A 352 5.04 -14.37 0.90
CA GLY A 352 3.63 -14.68 0.70
C GLY A 352 2.76 -13.43 0.59
N GLN A 353 2.96 -12.47 1.49
CA GLN A 353 2.29 -11.17 1.45
C GLN A 353 2.65 -10.36 0.19
N LEU A 354 3.92 -10.41 -0.20
CA LEU A 354 4.41 -9.76 -1.42
C LEU A 354 3.73 -10.32 -2.67
N SER A 355 3.66 -11.65 -2.79
CA SER A 355 3.00 -12.33 -3.91
C SER A 355 1.51 -12.01 -3.98
N ALA A 356 0.82 -11.98 -2.84
CA ALA A 356 -0.58 -11.56 -2.77
C ALA A 356 -0.75 -10.10 -3.23
N SER A 357 0.14 -9.21 -2.80
CA SER A 357 0.10 -7.78 -3.17
C SER A 357 0.33 -7.56 -4.67
N THR A 358 1.32 -8.22 -5.26
CA THR A 358 1.56 -8.14 -6.71
C THR A 358 0.41 -8.74 -7.52
N SER A 359 -0.25 -9.77 -7.00
CA SER A 359 -1.41 -10.38 -7.65
C SER A 359 -2.63 -9.44 -7.62
N LEU A 360 -2.95 -8.84 -6.47
CA LEU A 360 -4.02 -7.86 -6.34
C LEU A 360 -3.76 -6.58 -7.14
N SER A 361 -2.49 -6.16 -7.23
CA SER A 361 -2.04 -5.10 -8.12
C SER A 361 -2.38 -5.41 -9.59
N SER A 362 -2.05 -6.62 -10.07
CA SER A 362 -2.41 -7.08 -11.42
C SER A 362 -3.92 -7.14 -11.64
N ILE A 363 -4.68 -7.69 -10.68
CA ILE A 363 -6.16 -7.77 -10.75
C ILE A 363 -6.77 -6.37 -10.87
N SER A 364 -6.31 -5.42 -10.06
CA SER A 364 -6.77 -4.03 -10.10
C SER A 364 -6.59 -3.41 -11.48
N LEU A 365 -5.46 -3.70 -12.14
CA LEU A 365 -5.19 -3.20 -13.50
C LEU A 365 -5.96 -3.94 -14.58
N VAL A 366 -6.15 -5.25 -14.46
CA VAL A 366 -6.98 -6.01 -15.40
C VAL A 366 -8.42 -5.49 -15.38
N LEU A 367 -8.96 -5.19 -14.19
CA LEU A 367 -10.30 -4.59 -14.06
C LEU A 367 -10.35 -3.19 -14.67
N CYS A 368 -9.35 -2.35 -14.41
CA CYS A 368 -9.16 -1.05 -15.08
C CYS A 368 -9.14 -1.19 -16.61
N SER A 369 -8.35 -2.13 -17.13
CA SER A 369 -8.23 -2.41 -18.57
C SER A 369 -9.54 -2.91 -19.17
N LEU A 370 -10.24 -3.81 -18.49
CA LEU A 370 -11.51 -4.38 -18.95
C LEU A 370 -12.57 -3.27 -19.08
N ILE A 371 -12.65 -2.38 -18.10
CA ILE A 371 -13.55 -1.23 -18.15
C ILE A 371 -13.16 -0.31 -19.31
N GLY A 372 -11.87 -0.02 -19.48
CA GLY A 372 -11.38 0.77 -20.61
C GLY A 372 -11.71 0.15 -21.98
N ALA A 373 -11.61 -1.18 -22.11
CA ALA A 373 -11.94 -1.90 -23.33
C ALA A 373 -13.45 -1.92 -23.61
N LEU A 374 -14.29 -2.12 -22.57
CA LEU A 374 -15.74 -2.03 -22.68
C LEU A 374 -16.19 -0.65 -23.15
N LEU A 375 -15.52 0.42 -22.70
CA LEU A 375 -15.78 1.78 -23.16
C LEU A 375 -15.37 2.02 -24.63
N GLY A 376 -14.31 1.36 -25.09
CA GLY A 376 -13.84 1.51 -26.47
C GLY A 376 -14.75 0.88 -27.53
N ASN A 377 -15.64 -0.04 -27.14
CA ASN A 377 -16.44 -0.84 -28.07
C ASN A 377 -17.90 -0.34 -28.18
N SER A 378 -18.12 0.77 -28.90
CA SER A 378 -19.44 1.42 -29.00
C SER A 378 -20.44 0.75 -29.95
N SER A 379 -20.07 -0.30 -30.69
CA SER A 379 -20.93 -0.86 -31.74
C SER A 379 -22.03 -1.80 -31.23
N ASN A 380 -21.91 -2.33 -30.01
CA ASN A 380 -22.88 -3.26 -29.41
C ASN A 380 -23.13 -2.90 -27.93
N ASN A 381 -23.74 -1.75 -27.67
CA ASN A 381 -24.15 -1.29 -26.33
C ASN A 381 -25.34 -2.09 -25.75
N PHE A 382 -25.35 -3.41 -25.92
CA PHE A 382 -26.40 -4.30 -25.41
C PHE A 382 -26.57 -4.18 -23.88
N ILE A 383 -25.47 -3.99 -23.15
CA ILE A 383 -25.47 -3.79 -21.69
C ILE A 383 -26.10 -2.44 -21.31
N THR A 384 -25.87 -1.39 -22.11
CA THR A 384 -26.32 -0.02 -21.80
C THR A 384 -27.79 0.21 -22.14
N SER A 385 -28.32 -0.44 -23.17
CA SER A 385 -29.66 -0.18 -23.69
C SER A 385 -30.78 -0.99 -23.04
N SER A 386 -30.47 -2.08 -22.32
CA SER A 386 -31.51 -3.03 -21.86
C SER A 386 -31.58 -3.25 -20.34
N MET A 387 -30.56 -2.84 -19.56
CA MET A 387 -30.44 -3.24 -18.15
C MET A 387 -30.15 -2.09 -17.16
N ILE A 388 -30.19 -0.84 -17.60
CA ILE A 388 -29.82 0.32 -16.77
C ILE A 388 -31.08 1.07 -16.32
N LEU A 389 -31.36 1.06 -15.01
CA LEU A 389 -32.20 2.07 -14.37
C LEU A 389 -31.34 3.31 -14.08
N GLY A 390 -31.83 4.52 -14.36
CA GLY A 390 -31.18 5.79 -13.96
C GLY A 390 -30.76 6.70 -15.10
N ASP A 391 -30.00 7.75 -14.78
CA ASP A 391 -29.53 8.73 -15.77
C ASP A 391 -28.45 8.12 -16.67
N THR A 392 -28.73 8.14 -17.97
CA THR A 392 -27.85 7.64 -19.04
C THR A 392 -27.13 8.76 -19.77
N SER A 393 -27.19 10.00 -19.24
CA SER A 393 -26.48 11.13 -19.82
C SER A 393 -24.98 10.84 -19.94
N LYS A 394 -24.38 11.35 -21.01
CA LYS A 394 -22.95 11.18 -21.29
C LYS A 394 -22.09 11.62 -20.12
N SER A 395 -22.45 12.74 -19.48
CA SER A 395 -21.73 13.29 -18.33
C SER A 395 -21.80 12.38 -17.09
N THR A 396 -22.98 11.85 -16.75
CA THR A 396 -23.15 10.93 -15.62
C THR A 396 -22.38 9.62 -15.84
N ASN A 397 -22.47 9.07 -17.05
CA ASN A 397 -21.63 7.94 -17.45
C ASN A 397 -20.15 8.30 -17.33
N SER A 398 -19.76 9.54 -17.65
CA SER A 398 -18.37 9.94 -17.48
C SER A 398 -17.87 9.91 -16.05
N VAL A 399 -18.67 10.41 -15.13
CA VAL A 399 -18.35 10.38 -13.71
C VAL A 399 -18.26 8.94 -13.19
N LYS A 400 -19.17 8.04 -13.62
CA LYS A 400 -19.16 6.60 -13.26
C LYS A 400 -17.80 5.97 -13.51
N TYR A 401 -17.32 6.04 -14.74
CA TYR A 401 -16.08 5.34 -15.12
C TYR A 401 -14.83 6.00 -14.55
N VAL A 402 -14.77 7.33 -14.48
CA VAL A 402 -13.64 8.04 -13.85
C VAL A 402 -13.53 7.68 -12.37
N ALA A 403 -14.66 7.60 -11.65
CA ALA A 403 -14.68 7.21 -10.25
C ALA A 403 -14.18 5.76 -10.06
N ILE A 404 -14.73 4.81 -10.84
CA ILE A 404 -14.33 3.40 -10.76
C ILE A 404 -12.85 3.23 -11.08
N LEU A 405 -12.38 3.83 -12.17
CA LEU A 405 -10.99 3.76 -12.58
C LEU A 405 -10.06 4.35 -11.53
N SER A 406 -10.40 5.53 -10.99
CA SER A 406 -9.60 6.19 -9.96
C SER A 406 -9.44 5.31 -8.72
N CYS A 407 -10.50 4.57 -8.32
CA CYS A 407 -10.43 3.63 -7.22
C CYS A 407 -9.55 2.41 -7.53
N PHE A 408 -9.60 1.85 -8.74
CA PHE A 408 -8.70 0.77 -9.14
C PHE A 408 -7.23 1.22 -9.25
N LEU A 409 -6.97 2.43 -9.76
CA LEU A 409 -5.63 3.01 -9.81
C LEU A 409 -5.08 3.32 -8.41
N LEU A 410 -5.94 3.76 -7.48
CA LEU A 410 -5.60 3.93 -6.07
C LEU A 410 -5.26 2.59 -5.42
N ALA A 411 -6.08 1.55 -5.64
CA ALA A 411 -5.83 0.20 -5.14
C ALA A 411 -4.49 -0.35 -5.66
N PHE A 412 -4.27 -0.27 -6.98
CA PHE A 412 -3.00 -0.61 -7.63
C PHE A 412 -1.82 0.09 -6.95
N SER A 413 -1.88 1.43 -6.81
CA SER A 413 -0.82 2.21 -6.20
C SER A 413 -0.51 1.78 -4.76
N CYS A 414 -1.55 1.48 -3.98
CA CYS A 414 -1.41 0.99 -2.61
C CYS A 414 -0.74 -0.38 -2.55
N PHE A 415 -1.15 -1.34 -3.41
CA PHE A 415 -0.50 -2.66 -3.46
C PHE A 415 0.96 -2.57 -3.91
N VAL A 416 1.29 -1.67 -4.84
CA VAL A 416 2.69 -1.43 -5.20
C VAL A 416 3.50 -0.86 -4.02
N GLN A 417 2.91 0.04 -3.21
CA GLN A 417 3.58 0.54 -1.98
C GLN A 417 3.74 -0.54 -0.92
N THR A 418 2.73 -1.41 -0.74
CA THR A 418 2.82 -2.59 0.14
C THR A 418 4.02 -3.45 -0.23
N THR A 419 4.14 -3.78 -1.53
CA THR A 419 5.26 -4.52 -2.09
C THR A 419 6.61 -3.87 -1.77
N ARG A 420 6.75 -2.56 -2.00
CA ARG A 420 7.98 -1.81 -1.67
C ARG A 420 8.34 -1.94 -0.19
N HIS A 421 7.38 -1.74 0.71
CA HIS A 421 7.64 -1.75 2.15
C HIS A 421 7.95 -3.14 2.69
N PHE A 422 7.28 -4.19 2.20
CA PHE A 422 7.61 -5.56 2.60
C PHE A 422 8.96 -6.02 2.08
N ILE A 423 9.36 -5.64 0.86
CA ILE A 423 10.73 -5.85 0.38
C ILE A 423 11.74 -5.20 1.33
N HIS A 424 11.51 -3.94 1.72
CA HIS A 424 12.40 -3.26 2.65
C HIS A 424 12.44 -3.96 4.03
N ALA A 425 11.28 -4.38 4.54
CA ALA A 425 11.20 -5.15 5.79
C ALA A 425 11.97 -6.47 5.70
N SER A 426 11.91 -7.19 4.58
CA SER A 426 12.66 -8.42 4.34
C SER A 426 14.17 -8.19 4.44
N PHE A 427 14.71 -7.11 3.85
CA PHE A 427 16.12 -6.75 4.05
C PHE A 427 16.47 -6.52 5.52
N LEU A 428 15.63 -5.80 6.26
CA LEU A 428 15.92 -5.46 7.65
C LEU A 428 15.79 -6.66 8.60
N ILE A 429 14.84 -7.58 8.39
CA ILE A 429 14.69 -8.81 9.22
C ILE A 429 15.91 -9.71 9.12
N CYS A 430 16.55 -9.72 7.96
CA CYS A 430 17.76 -10.48 7.68
C CYS A 430 19.02 -9.92 8.34
N MET A 431 18.96 -8.74 8.96
CA MET A 431 20.11 -8.16 9.66
C MET A 431 20.39 -8.88 10.99
N PRO A 432 21.66 -8.93 11.44
CA PRO A 432 22.00 -9.47 12.74
C PRO A 432 21.30 -8.76 13.90
N THR A 433 20.99 -9.52 14.95
CA THR A 433 20.32 -8.99 16.14
C THR A 433 21.16 -7.88 16.76
N GLY A 434 20.55 -6.71 16.97
CA GLY A 434 21.20 -5.55 17.59
C GLY A 434 21.81 -4.56 16.60
N ASP A 435 21.97 -4.92 15.32
CA ASP A 435 22.44 -3.98 14.29
C ASP A 435 21.33 -3.01 13.82
N VAL A 436 20.06 -3.43 13.92
CA VAL A 436 18.90 -2.63 13.52
C VAL A 436 17.96 -2.47 14.70
N PRO A 437 17.51 -1.24 15.03
CA PRO A 437 16.47 -1.04 16.02
C PRO A 437 15.18 -1.77 15.63
N VAL A 438 14.59 -2.52 16.57
CA VAL A 438 13.34 -3.27 16.36
C VAL A 438 12.23 -2.38 15.78
N LYS A 439 12.18 -1.12 16.23
CA LYS A 439 11.21 -0.11 15.77
C LYS A 439 11.29 0.15 14.25
N CYS A 440 12.48 0.11 13.65
CA CYS A 440 12.66 0.32 12.21
C CYS A 440 12.00 -0.80 11.40
N ILE A 441 12.17 -2.05 11.84
CA ILE A 441 11.56 -3.22 11.21
C ILE A 441 10.04 -3.20 11.40
N GLN A 442 9.58 -2.93 12.63
CA GLN A 442 8.15 -2.77 12.92
C GLN A 442 7.52 -1.69 12.03
N LYS A 443 8.17 -0.53 11.90
CA LYS A 443 7.69 0.57 11.06
C LYS A 443 7.56 0.15 9.59
N ALA A 444 8.54 -0.57 9.04
CA ALA A 444 8.51 -1.06 7.67
C ALA A 444 7.35 -2.06 7.44
N VAL A 445 7.19 -3.04 8.33
CA VAL A 445 6.10 -4.05 8.26
C VAL A 445 4.72 -3.39 8.41
N ILE A 446 4.56 -2.49 9.38
CA ILE A 446 3.29 -1.78 9.61
C ILE A 446 2.95 -0.88 8.44
N ARG A 447 3.92 -0.15 7.87
CA ARG A 447 3.66 0.73 6.72
C ARG A 447 3.19 -0.07 5.52
N GLY A 448 3.82 -1.21 5.23
CA GLY A 448 3.35 -2.15 4.20
C GLY A 448 1.93 -2.65 4.49
N SER A 449 1.66 -3.07 5.72
CA SER A 449 0.33 -3.54 6.13
C SER A 449 -0.75 -2.45 6.05
N ASN A 450 -0.43 -1.19 6.34
CA ASN A 450 -1.39 -0.10 6.26
C ASN A 450 -1.74 0.19 4.79
N PHE A 451 -0.76 0.21 3.89
CA PHE A 451 -1.04 0.35 2.45
C PHE A 451 -1.85 -0.82 1.92
N TRP A 452 -1.59 -2.05 2.38
CA TRP A 452 -2.40 -3.22 2.05
C TRP A 452 -3.86 -3.01 2.45
N ALA A 453 -4.08 -2.56 3.68
CA ALA A 453 -5.41 -2.30 4.21
C ALA A 453 -6.15 -1.19 3.45
N VAL A 454 -5.45 -0.13 3.02
CA VAL A 454 -6.01 0.93 2.17
C VAL A 454 -6.33 0.39 0.77
N GLY A 455 -5.46 -0.43 0.19
CA GLY A 455 -5.68 -1.05 -1.13
C GLY A 455 -6.94 -1.94 -1.14
N LEU A 456 -7.14 -2.75 -0.10
CA LEU A 456 -8.36 -3.56 0.04
C LEU A 456 -9.62 -2.69 0.15
N ARG A 457 -9.59 -1.62 0.93
CA ARG A 457 -10.74 -0.69 1.03
C ARG A 457 -11.02 0.02 -0.29
N ALA A 458 -9.99 0.40 -1.04
CA ALA A 458 -10.15 0.96 -2.39
C ALA A 458 -10.80 -0.06 -3.34
N LEU A 459 -10.45 -1.35 -3.27
CA LEU A 459 -11.12 -2.41 -4.04
C LEU A 459 -12.58 -2.60 -3.63
N TYR A 460 -12.88 -2.64 -2.33
CA TYR A 460 -14.26 -2.76 -1.84
C TYR A 460 -15.12 -1.59 -2.31
N PHE A 461 -14.59 -0.37 -2.23
CA PHE A 461 -15.24 0.82 -2.73
C PHE A 461 -15.44 0.76 -4.27
N ALA A 462 -14.42 0.31 -5.02
CA ALA A 462 -14.53 0.12 -6.46
C ALA A 462 -15.61 -0.90 -6.84
N THR A 463 -15.75 -1.99 -6.08
CA THR A 463 -16.82 -2.98 -6.27
C THR A 463 -18.21 -2.38 -6.06
N THR A 464 -18.39 -1.52 -5.07
CA THR A 464 -19.65 -0.78 -4.89
C THR A 464 -19.93 0.16 -6.06
N LEU A 465 -18.91 0.85 -6.58
CA LEU A 465 -19.05 1.70 -7.77
C LEU A 465 -19.32 0.89 -9.04
N LEU A 466 -18.81 -0.33 -9.17
CA LEU A 466 -19.13 -1.21 -10.31
C LEU A 466 -20.63 -1.51 -10.38
N LEU A 467 -21.31 -1.63 -9.23
CA LEU A 467 -22.77 -1.81 -9.21
C LEU A 467 -23.53 -0.60 -9.76
N TRP A 468 -22.90 0.57 -9.78
CA TRP A 468 -23.47 1.79 -10.39
C TRP A 468 -23.60 1.68 -11.92
N ILE A 469 -22.87 0.78 -12.57
CA ILE A 469 -23.05 0.48 -14.00
C ILE A 469 -24.46 -0.06 -14.27
N PHE A 470 -25.05 -0.79 -13.32
CA PHE A 470 -26.40 -1.34 -13.42
C PHE A 470 -27.51 -0.38 -12.95
N GLY A 471 -27.13 0.75 -12.34
CA GLY A 471 -28.06 1.79 -11.89
C GLY A 471 -27.79 2.29 -10.47
N PRO A 472 -28.51 3.33 -10.02
CA PRO A 472 -28.33 3.93 -8.70
C PRO A 472 -28.82 3.02 -7.58
N ILE A 473 -29.87 2.20 -7.81
CA ILE A 473 -30.46 1.31 -6.80
C ILE A 473 -29.48 0.20 -6.40
N PRO A 474 -28.90 -0.61 -7.32
CA PRO A 474 -27.90 -1.61 -6.95
C PRO A 474 -26.68 -1.00 -6.27
N MET A 475 -26.24 0.19 -6.72
CA MET A 475 -25.15 0.92 -6.06
C MET A 475 -25.50 1.24 -4.61
N PHE A 476 -26.67 1.83 -4.35
CA PHE A 476 -27.07 2.23 -3.01
C PHE A 476 -27.21 1.04 -2.05
N ILE A 477 -27.89 -0.03 -2.49
CA ILE A 477 -28.01 -1.27 -1.73
C ILE A 477 -26.60 -1.85 -1.49
N GLY A 478 -25.74 -1.83 -2.51
CA GLY A 478 -24.35 -2.22 -2.44
C GLY A 478 -23.54 -1.41 -1.42
N SER A 479 -23.76 -0.10 -1.32
CA SER A 479 -23.11 0.77 -0.33
C SER A 479 -23.51 0.38 1.10
N VAL A 480 -24.81 0.18 1.35
CA VAL A 480 -25.30 -0.24 2.67
C VAL A 480 -24.74 -1.62 3.04
N ALA A 481 -24.82 -2.58 2.11
CA ALA A 481 -24.27 -3.92 2.31
C ALA A 481 -22.76 -3.89 2.55
N MET A 482 -22.02 -3.07 1.79
CA MET A 482 -20.57 -2.94 1.94
C MET A 482 -20.20 -2.35 3.29
N VAL A 483 -20.91 -1.32 3.78
CA VAL A 483 -20.67 -0.79 5.13
C VAL A 483 -20.93 -1.85 6.21
N ILE A 484 -21.96 -2.68 6.06
CA ILE A 484 -22.22 -3.79 6.98
C ILE A 484 -21.05 -4.78 6.96
N VAL A 485 -20.59 -5.20 5.77
CA VAL A 485 -19.43 -6.10 5.62
C VAL A 485 -18.18 -5.48 6.23
N LEU A 486 -17.87 -4.23 5.91
CA LEU A 486 -16.71 -3.51 6.47
C LEU A 486 -16.80 -3.42 7.98
N HIS A 487 -17.98 -3.17 8.56
CA HIS A 487 -18.16 -3.14 10.01
C HIS A 487 -17.78 -4.48 10.66
N PHE A 488 -18.16 -5.61 10.05
CA PHE A 488 -17.75 -6.93 10.53
C PHE A 488 -16.26 -7.22 10.35
N LEU A 489 -15.64 -6.71 9.29
CA LEU A 489 -14.21 -6.90 9.02
C LEU A 489 -13.31 -5.96 9.86
N ASP A 490 -13.78 -4.76 10.18
CA ASP A 490 -12.98 -3.71 10.80
C ASP A 490 -13.13 -3.66 12.32
N ILE A 491 -14.22 -4.16 12.88
CA ILE A 491 -14.46 -4.17 14.33
C ILE A 491 -14.07 -5.54 14.89
N THR A 492 -13.14 -5.53 15.84
CA THR A 492 -12.78 -6.70 16.64
C THR A 492 -13.15 -6.49 18.10
N LYS A 493 -13.59 -7.55 18.76
CA LYS A 493 -13.80 -7.61 20.21
C LYS A 493 -12.72 -8.41 20.91
N GLU A 494 -11.72 -8.88 20.16
CA GLU A 494 -10.63 -9.67 20.73
C GLU A 494 -9.75 -8.79 21.61
N PRO A 495 -9.42 -9.25 22.84
CA PRO A 495 -8.52 -8.51 23.70
C PRO A 495 -7.12 -8.45 23.08
N MET A 496 -6.48 -7.29 23.20
CA MET A 496 -5.12 -7.08 22.69
C MET A 496 -4.14 -8.06 23.34
N ILE A 497 -3.42 -8.80 22.50
CA ILE A 497 -2.36 -9.70 22.95
C ILE A 497 -1.21 -8.86 23.52
N GLN A 498 -0.86 -9.10 24.78
CA GLN A 498 0.29 -8.50 25.43
C GLN A 498 1.54 -9.33 25.11
N TYR A 499 2.40 -8.79 24.25
CA TYR A 499 3.70 -9.36 23.98
C TYR A 499 4.69 -8.85 25.03
N GLU A 500 4.97 -9.66 26.06
CA GLU A 500 5.95 -9.29 27.09
C GLU A 500 7.33 -9.07 26.45
N PRO A 501 7.98 -7.91 26.70
CA PRO A 501 9.40 -7.77 26.42
C PRO A 501 10.19 -8.65 27.38
N ASP A 502 10.94 -9.60 26.84
CA ASP A 502 11.85 -10.43 27.64
C ASP A 502 12.75 -9.54 28.52
N LYS A 503 12.76 -9.80 29.83
CA LYS A 503 13.56 -9.10 30.85
C LYS A 503 15.06 -9.00 30.48
N LYS A 504 15.56 -9.93 29.67
CA LYS A 504 16.94 -9.94 29.14
C LYS A 504 17.26 -8.76 28.19
N ILE A 505 16.27 -8.25 27.45
CA ILE A 505 16.45 -7.10 26.54
C ILE A 505 16.45 -5.78 27.33
N ALA A 506 15.65 -5.68 28.38
CA ALA A 506 15.62 -4.50 29.26
C ALA A 506 16.96 -4.29 29.97
N GLN A 507 17.59 -5.36 30.48
CA GLN A 507 18.94 -5.30 31.05
C GLN A 507 20.01 -4.97 30.00
N LYS A 508 19.93 -5.53 28.78
CA LYS A 508 20.93 -5.23 27.73
C LYS A 508 20.84 -3.77 27.25
N THR A 509 19.64 -3.19 27.23
CA THR A 509 19.41 -1.79 26.83
C THR A 509 19.81 -0.81 27.93
N SER A 510 19.59 -1.15 29.21
CA SER A 510 20.04 -0.32 30.34
C SER A 510 21.56 -0.35 30.51
N ILE A 511 22.20 -1.49 30.29
CA ILE A 511 23.67 -1.63 30.38
C ILE A 511 24.36 -0.87 29.25
N VAL A 512 23.83 -0.91 28.02
CA VAL A 512 24.37 -0.11 26.89
C VAL A 512 24.15 1.38 27.10
N GLY A 513 23.02 1.80 27.69
CA GLY A 513 22.79 3.20 28.07
C GLY A 513 23.66 3.70 29.23
N ALA A 514 24.05 2.82 30.16
CA ALA A 514 24.93 3.17 31.28
C ALA A 514 26.42 3.19 30.89
N LEU A 515 26.84 2.36 29.93
CA LEU A 515 28.22 2.35 29.43
C LEU A 515 28.55 3.58 28.56
N ASP A 516 27.56 4.16 27.89
CA ASP A 516 27.72 5.40 27.11
C ASP A 516 27.85 6.66 28.00
N GLN A 517 27.50 6.56 29.29
CA GLN A 517 27.64 7.67 30.26
C GLN A 517 28.96 7.65 31.04
N ASN A 518 29.63 6.49 31.13
CA ASN A 518 30.84 6.30 31.95
C ASN A 518 32.15 6.25 31.15
N GLY A 519 32.11 6.50 29.83
CA GLY A 519 33.29 6.54 28.96
C GLY A 519 33.83 7.94 28.70
N ARG A 520 34.33 8.63 29.73
CA ARG A 520 35.28 9.75 29.61
C ARG A 520 36.37 9.56 30.67
N PRO A 521 37.65 9.63 30.27
CA PRO A 521 38.40 10.86 30.54
C PRO A 521 38.44 11.79 29.33
#